data_AF-A0A5E4UB95-F1
#
_entry.id   AF-A0A5E4UB95-F1
#
_cell.length_a   1.000
_cell.length_b   1.000
_cell.length_c   1.000
_cell.angle_alpha   90.00
_cell.angle_beta   90.00
_cell.angle_gamma   90.00
#
_symmetry.space_group_name_H-M   'P 1'
#
loop_
_entity.id
_entity.type
_entity.pdbx_description
1 polymer ?
#
loop_
_entity_poly.entity_id
_entity_poly.type
_entity_poly.pdbx_seq_one_letter_code
_entity_poly.pdbx_strand_id
1 'polypeptide(L)'
;MVEGAFHDSRLKGDFKSKGPELLIDLADQCVLVLQESAGLDADKATQVGREIADRMAAHWGGQNIYFPMGLSYKLSQRDRQIYDDFNGANHSELARKYGVSLQWIYKIVKTVRQEEMARRQGDMFAE
;
A
#
# COMPACT_ATOMS: atom_id res chain seq x y z
N MET A 1 -28.61 19.17 25.08
CA MET A 1 -28.52 17.85 25.73
C MET A 1 -27.98 16.88 24.71
N VAL A 2 -26.82 16.28 24.99
CA VAL A 2 -26.14 15.31 24.13
C VAL A 2 -26.25 13.95 24.80
N GLU A 3 -27.03 13.05 24.22
CA GLU A 3 -27.01 11.60 24.46
C GLU A 3 -27.42 10.98 23.12
N GLY A 4 -26.71 10.05 22.49
CA GLY A 4 -25.83 9.03 23.03
C GLY A 4 -26.36 7.68 22.55
N ALA A 5 -26.01 7.28 21.31
CA ALA A 5 -26.27 5.91 20.84
C ALA A 5 -25.43 5.60 19.58
N PHE A 6 -24.16 5.28 19.77
CA PHE A 6 -23.45 4.40 18.84
C PHE A 6 -23.05 3.15 19.61
N HIS A 7 -23.99 2.22 19.69
CA HIS A 7 -23.74 0.86 20.14
C HIS A 7 -23.33 0.05 18.91
N ASP A 8 -22.04 -0.02 18.60
CA ASP A 8 -21.54 -1.02 17.64
C ASP A 8 -21.08 -2.25 18.40
N SER A 9 -21.99 -3.22 18.51
CA SER A 9 -21.81 -4.48 19.22
C SER A 9 -21.50 -5.66 18.29
N ARG A 10 -20.88 -5.46 17.10
CA ARG A 10 -20.74 -6.56 16.12
C ARG A 10 -19.36 -6.78 15.49
N LEU A 11 -18.31 -6.80 16.31
CA LEU A 11 -17.07 -7.50 15.94
C LEU A 11 -16.58 -8.43 17.05
N LYS A 12 -17.45 -9.36 17.49
CA LYS A 12 -16.99 -10.60 18.11
C LYS A 12 -16.58 -11.57 17.00
N GLY A 13 -15.36 -11.40 16.49
CA GLY A 13 -14.69 -12.38 15.66
C GLY A 13 -13.58 -13.02 16.50
N ASP A 14 -13.74 -14.31 16.82
CA ASP A 14 -12.65 -15.14 17.35
C ASP A 14 -11.59 -15.31 16.24
N PHE A 15 -10.70 -14.33 16.09
CA PHE A 15 -9.53 -14.44 15.24
C PHE A 15 -8.46 -15.22 16.02
N LYS A 16 -8.40 -16.55 15.82
CA LYS A 16 -7.14 -17.28 16.01
C LYS A 16 -6.12 -16.60 15.08
N SER A 17 -5.26 -15.77 15.63
CA SER A 17 -4.53 -14.77 14.84
C SER A 17 -3.52 -15.44 13.92
N LYS A 18 -3.54 -15.08 12.63
CA LYS A 18 -2.44 -15.35 11.69
C LYS A 18 -1.20 -14.48 11.99
N GLY A 19 -1.16 -13.84 13.16
CA GLY A 19 -0.11 -12.89 13.55
C GLY A 19 1.29 -13.50 13.48
N PRO A 20 1.52 -14.71 14.03
CA PRO A 20 2.82 -15.35 13.93
C PRO A 20 3.26 -15.63 12.48
N GLU A 21 2.35 -16.14 11.64
CA GLU A 21 2.65 -16.42 10.23
C GLU A 21 3.00 -15.13 9.45
N LEU A 22 2.28 -14.04 9.71
CA LEU A 22 2.49 -12.76 9.04
C LEU A 22 3.79 -12.08 9.47
N LEU A 23 4.20 -12.24 10.73
CA LEU A 23 5.50 -11.73 11.21
C LEU A 23 6.68 -12.53 10.67
N ILE A 24 6.51 -13.84 10.48
CA ILE A 24 7.51 -14.69 9.81
C ILE A 24 7.68 -14.24 8.36
N ASP A 25 6.57 -14.09 7.62
CA ASP A 25 6.62 -13.61 6.23
C ASP A 25 7.23 -12.19 6.15
N LEU A 26 6.89 -11.29 7.07
CA LEU A 26 7.51 -9.96 7.15
C LEU A 26 9.04 -10.06 7.31
N ALA A 27 9.52 -10.92 8.21
CA ALA A 27 10.95 -11.13 8.40
C ALA A 27 11.60 -11.63 7.11
N ASP A 28 11.02 -12.63 6.45
CA ASP A 28 11.53 -13.21 5.21
C ASP A 28 11.57 -12.19 4.06
N GLN A 29 10.52 -11.39 3.89
CA GLN A 29 10.50 -10.30 2.90
C GLN A 29 11.59 -9.26 3.20
N CYS A 30 11.85 -8.94 4.46
CA CYS A 30 12.95 -8.05 4.83
C CYS A 30 14.31 -8.66 4.49
N VAL A 31 14.53 -9.96 4.69
CA VAL A 31 15.78 -10.65 4.30
C VAL A 31 16.04 -10.46 2.81
N LEU A 32 15.03 -10.75 1.97
CA LEU A 32 15.15 -10.63 0.52
C LEU A 32 15.55 -9.20 0.11
N VAL A 33 14.85 -8.18 0.63
CA VAL A 33 15.13 -6.79 0.30
C VAL A 33 16.54 -6.36 0.77
N LEU A 34 16.97 -6.79 1.95
CA LEU A 34 18.29 -6.46 2.49
C LEU A 34 19.43 -7.09 1.68
N GLN A 35 19.21 -8.30 1.16
CA GLN A 35 20.17 -8.95 0.26
C GLN A 35 20.19 -8.26 -1.12
N GLU A 36 19.02 -8.05 -1.73
CA GLU A 36 18.91 -7.52 -3.08
C GLU A 36 19.32 -6.04 -3.19
N SER A 37 18.89 -5.21 -2.24
CA SER A 37 19.05 -3.75 -2.33
C SER A 37 20.30 -3.24 -1.62
N ALA A 38 20.70 -3.90 -0.53
CA ALA A 38 21.82 -3.45 0.31
C ALA A 38 23.03 -4.41 0.29
N GLY A 39 22.91 -5.58 -0.38
CA GLY A 39 24.03 -6.51 -0.55
C GLY A 39 24.49 -7.17 0.75
N LEU A 40 23.63 -7.26 1.76
CA LEU A 40 23.97 -7.91 3.03
C LEU A 40 24.17 -9.42 2.82
N ASP A 41 25.10 -9.99 3.60
CA ASP A 41 25.23 -11.44 3.69
C ASP A 41 23.98 -12.08 4.32
N ALA A 42 23.75 -13.36 4.02
CA ALA A 42 22.53 -14.07 4.41
C ALA A 42 22.32 -14.11 5.93
N ASP A 43 23.39 -14.27 6.71
CA ASP A 43 23.29 -14.37 8.17
C ASP A 43 22.92 -13.01 8.78
N LYS A 44 23.58 -11.93 8.35
CA LYS A 44 23.23 -10.57 8.79
C LYS A 44 21.84 -10.16 8.32
N ALA A 45 21.46 -10.45 7.08
CA ALA A 45 20.13 -10.14 6.57
C ALA A 45 19.04 -10.85 7.38
N THR A 46 19.24 -12.14 7.70
CA THR A 46 18.34 -12.92 8.54
C THR A 46 18.21 -12.34 9.94
N GLN A 47 19.33 -11.98 10.57
CA GLN A 47 19.33 -11.36 11.89
C GLN A 47 18.54 -10.05 11.89
N VAL A 48 18.83 -9.15 10.95
CA VAL A 48 18.18 -7.84 10.86
C VAL A 48 16.70 -7.97 10.50
N GLY A 49 16.34 -8.87 9.58
CA GLY A 49 14.95 -9.13 9.19
C GLY A 49 14.09 -9.58 10.38
N ARG A 50 14.62 -10.48 11.21
CA ARG A 50 13.96 -10.92 12.46
C ARG A 50 13.79 -9.77 13.45
N GLU A 51 14.84 -8.97 13.65
CA GLU A 51 14.79 -7.84 14.58
C GLU A 51 13.76 -6.78 14.13
N ILE A 52 13.60 -6.56 12.82
CA ILE A 52 12.55 -5.71 12.26
C ILE A 52 11.17 -6.28 12.61
N ALA A 53 10.94 -7.58 12.36
CA ALA A 53 9.65 -8.21 12.65
C ALA A 53 9.29 -8.15 14.14
N ASP A 54 10.24 -8.40 15.04
CA ASP A 54 10.05 -8.31 16.48
C ASP A 54 9.68 -6.89 16.92
N ARG A 55 10.37 -5.88 16.37
CA ARG A 55 10.04 -4.46 16.64
C ARG A 55 8.65 -4.10 16.14
N MET A 56 8.26 -4.59 14.97
CA MET A 56 6.91 -4.36 14.43
C MET A 56 5.85 -5.05 15.27
N ALA A 57 6.09 -6.29 15.74
CA ALA A 57 5.18 -6.98 16.64
C ALA A 57 4.96 -6.21 17.95
N ALA A 58 6.03 -5.67 18.54
CA ALA A 58 5.95 -4.88 19.76
C ALA A 58 5.24 -3.53 19.55
N HIS A 59 5.48 -2.87 18.41
CA HIS A 59 4.95 -1.54 18.14
C HIS A 59 3.51 -1.55 17.64
N TRP A 60 3.16 -2.53 16.81
CA TRP A 60 1.85 -2.67 16.16
C TRP A 60 0.94 -3.69 16.84
N GLY A 61 1.46 -4.45 17.81
CA GLY A 61 0.68 -5.43 18.57
C GLY A 61 -0.61 -4.82 19.15
N GLY A 62 -1.73 -5.49 18.91
CA GLY A 62 -3.06 -5.03 19.34
C GLY A 62 -3.72 -3.97 18.44
N GLN A 63 -3.02 -3.48 17.41
CA GLN A 63 -3.61 -2.57 16.42
C GLN A 63 -4.22 -3.34 15.24
N ASN A 64 -5.30 -2.81 14.66
CA ASN A 64 -5.85 -3.32 13.40
C ASN A 64 -5.27 -2.53 12.22
N ILE A 65 -4.26 -3.08 11.55
CA ILE A 65 -3.56 -2.41 10.45
C ILE A 65 -4.18 -2.79 9.12
N TYR A 66 -4.63 -1.78 8.36
CA TYR A 66 -5.10 -1.94 7.00
C TYR A 66 -3.99 -1.59 6.00
N PHE A 67 -3.64 -2.56 5.13
CA PHE A 67 -2.75 -2.33 4.00
C PHE A 67 -3.57 -2.08 2.72
N PRO A 68 -3.61 -0.85 2.20
CA PRO A 68 -4.36 -0.56 0.97
C PRO A 68 -3.69 -1.25 -0.22
N MET A 69 -4.45 -2.09 -0.93
CA MET A 69 -3.98 -2.72 -2.16
C MET A 69 -3.79 -1.66 -3.25
N GLY A 70 -2.61 -1.64 -3.88
CA GLY A 70 -2.28 -0.77 -5.00
C GLY A 70 -1.82 0.66 -4.66
N LEU A 71 -1.64 1.00 -3.38
CA LEU A 71 -1.16 2.34 -3.00
C LEU A 71 0.36 2.38 -2.84
N SER A 72 1.12 1.96 -3.86
CA SER A 72 2.46 2.51 -3.95
C SER A 72 2.29 4.01 -4.18
N TYR A 73 2.85 4.84 -3.29
CA TYR A 73 2.86 6.31 -3.45
C TYR A 73 3.49 6.72 -4.80
N LYS A 74 4.26 5.80 -5.41
CA LYS A 74 4.71 5.86 -6.79
C LYS A 74 3.70 5.12 -7.67
N LEU A 75 3.12 5.80 -8.66
CA LEU A 75 2.39 5.12 -9.74
C LEU A 75 3.23 3.96 -10.27
N SER A 76 2.68 2.75 -10.26
CA SER A 76 3.35 1.62 -10.87
C SER A 76 3.50 1.86 -12.38
N GLN A 77 4.44 1.16 -13.03
CA GLN A 77 4.54 1.20 -14.49
C GLN A 77 3.21 0.82 -15.16
N ARG A 78 2.47 -0.11 -14.54
CA ARG A 78 1.14 -0.52 -14.97
C ARG A 78 0.12 0.62 -14.86
N ASP A 79 0.13 1.38 -13.77
CA ASP A 79 -0.80 2.52 -13.61
C ASP A 79 -0.53 3.64 -14.62
N ARG A 80 0.75 3.87 -14.97
CA ARG A 80 1.12 4.79 -16.05
C ARG A 80 0.59 4.31 -17.39
N GLN A 81 0.76 3.03 -17.72
CA GLN A 81 0.22 2.47 -18.95
C GLN A 81 -1.31 2.58 -19.02
N ILE A 82 -2.01 2.37 -17.89
CA ILE A 82 -3.46 2.55 -17.82
C ILE A 82 -3.85 4.01 -18.15
N TYR A 83 -3.07 4.99 -17.68
CA TYR A 83 -3.28 6.39 -17.99
C TYR A 83 -2.94 6.73 -19.45
N ASP A 84 -1.87 6.17 -20.01
CA ASP A 84 -1.48 6.40 -21.41
C ASP A 84 -2.54 5.87 -22.39
N ASP A 85 -3.20 4.76 -22.02
CA ASP A 85 -4.31 4.17 -22.77
C ASP A 85 -5.67 4.89 -22.55
N PHE A 86 -5.72 5.87 -21.64
CA PHE A 86 -6.95 6.58 -21.29
C PHE A 86 -7.30 7.67 -22.31
N ASN A 87 -8.49 7.59 -22.90
CA ASN A 87 -8.95 8.52 -23.94
C ASN A 87 -9.99 9.56 -23.44
N GLY A 88 -10.25 9.61 -22.13
CA GLY A 88 -11.24 10.52 -21.52
C GLY A 88 -12.57 9.86 -21.17
N ALA A 89 -12.97 8.78 -21.86
CA ALA A 89 -14.28 8.15 -21.67
C ALA A 89 -14.23 6.61 -21.48
N ASN A 90 -13.10 5.95 -21.77
CA ASN A 90 -12.97 4.49 -21.80
C ASN A 90 -12.72 3.79 -20.44
N HIS A 91 -13.20 4.35 -19.32
CA HIS A 91 -12.93 3.80 -17.98
C HIS A 91 -13.34 2.33 -17.83
N SER A 92 -14.52 1.97 -18.32
CA SER A 92 -15.04 0.60 -18.24
C SER A 92 -14.26 -0.40 -19.09
N GLU A 93 -13.73 0.05 -20.22
CA GLU A 93 -12.90 -0.77 -21.11
C GLU A 93 -11.54 -1.05 -20.48
N LEU A 94 -10.91 -0.02 -19.88
CA LEU A 94 -9.66 -0.17 -19.15
C LEU A 94 -9.80 -1.09 -17.94
N ALA A 95 -10.89 -0.95 -17.18
CA ALA A 95 -11.16 -1.83 -16.05
C ALA A 95 -11.17 -3.31 -16.46
N ARG A 96 -11.81 -3.63 -17.60
CA ARG A 96 -11.83 -4.99 -18.17
C ARG A 96 -10.46 -5.41 -18.70
N LYS A 97 -9.81 -4.56 -19.50
CA LYS A 97 -8.50 -4.83 -20.13
C LYS A 97 -7.43 -5.13 -19.10
N TYR A 98 -7.41 -4.39 -18.01
CA TYR A 98 -6.40 -4.50 -16.97
C TYR A 98 -6.86 -5.35 -15.77
N GLY A 99 -8.08 -5.86 -15.73
CA GLY A 99 -8.57 -6.67 -14.60
C GLY A 99 -8.57 -5.90 -13.26
N VAL A 100 -8.96 -4.64 -13.28
CA VAL A 100 -9.04 -3.76 -12.09
C VAL A 100 -10.45 -3.20 -11.94
N SER A 101 -10.77 -2.67 -10.76
CA SER A 101 -12.09 -2.07 -10.54
C SER A 101 -12.23 -0.74 -11.28
N LEU A 102 -13.46 -0.38 -11.62
CA LEU A 102 -13.75 0.92 -12.24
C LEU A 102 -13.28 2.09 -11.36
N GLN A 103 -13.44 1.97 -10.04
CA GLN A 103 -12.95 2.93 -9.06
C GLN A 103 -11.42 3.07 -9.08
N TRP A 104 -10.70 1.98 -9.35
CA TRP A 104 -9.24 2.00 -9.52
C TRP A 104 -8.83 2.86 -10.72
N ILE A 105 -9.52 2.71 -11.86
CA ILE A 105 -9.25 3.51 -13.06
C ILE A 105 -9.48 5.01 -12.78
N TYR A 106 -10.60 5.37 -12.16
CA TYR A 106 -10.86 6.76 -11.76
C TYR A 106 -9.75 7.33 -10.87
N LYS A 107 -9.27 6.52 -9.93
CA LYS A 107 -8.19 6.90 -9.03
C LYS A 107 -6.87 7.11 -9.78
N ILE A 108 -6.50 6.21 -10.68
CA ILE A 108 -5.28 6.36 -11.52
C ILE A 108 -5.36 7.67 -12.30
N VAL A 109 -6.45 7.90 -13.03
CA VAL A 109 -6.63 9.10 -13.86
C VAL A 109 -6.52 10.37 -13.03
N LYS A 110 -7.12 10.38 -11.83
CA LYS A 110 -7.03 11.50 -10.90
C LYS A 110 -5.59 11.72 -10.44
N THR A 111 -4.91 10.66 -9.99
CA THR A 111 -3.53 10.75 -9.48
C THR A 111 -2.56 11.25 -10.53
N VAL A 112 -2.58 10.68 -11.74
CA VAL A 112 -1.63 11.08 -12.81
C VAL A 112 -1.86 12.52 -13.24
N ARG A 113 -3.12 12.98 -13.33
CA ARG A 113 -3.43 14.39 -13.62
C ARG A 113 -2.87 15.34 -12.56
N GLN A 114 -2.94 14.96 -11.28
CA GLN A 114 -2.36 15.78 -10.20
C GLN A 114 -0.84 15.83 -10.30
N GLU A 115 -0.18 14.71 -10.60
CA GLU A 115 1.28 14.69 -10.84
C GLU A 115 1.68 15.52 -12.05
N GLU A 116 0.94 15.43 -13.17
CA GLU A 116 1.20 16.24 -14.36
C GLU A 116 0.98 17.73 -14.10
N MET A 117 -0.07 18.09 -13.35
CA MET A 117 -0.33 19.46 -12.93
C MET A 117 0.82 19.97 -12.06
N ALA A 118 1.21 19.23 -11.01
CA ALA A 118 2.33 19.59 -10.15
C ALA A 118 3.66 19.73 -10.92
N ARG A 119 3.91 18.85 -11.91
CA ARG A 119 5.10 18.94 -12.78
C ARG A 119 5.09 20.15 -13.70
N ARG A 120 3.92 20.54 -14.22
CA ARG A 120 3.75 21.69 -15.11
C ARG A 120 3.73 23.02 -14.34
N GLN A 121 3.19 23.02 -13.12
CA GLN A 121 3.15 24.15 -12.20
C GLN A 121 4.49 24.33 -11.43
N GLY A 122 5.63 23.98 -12.03
CA GLY A 122 6.95 23.97 -11.37
C GLY A 122 7.12 25.11 -10.37
N ASP A 123 7.64 24.76 -9.19
CA ASP A 123 7.64 25.53 -7.94
C ASP A 123 7.33 27.03 -8.10
N MET A 124 6.05 27.39 -8.02
CA MET A 124 5.59 28.78 -8.08
C MET A 124 6.06 29.62 -6.88
N PHE A 125 6.84 29.02 -5.96
CA PHE A 125 7.39 29.66 -4.76
C PHE A 125 8.88 29.31 -4.51
N ALA A 126 9.63 28.84 -5.50
CA ALA A 126 11.09 28.73 -5.37
C ALA A 126 11.75 30.12 -5.44
N GLU A 127 11.83 30.80 -4.28
CA GLU A 127 12.83 31.84 -3.98
C GLU A 127 13.99 31.25 -3.15
#